data_AF-A0A6B1I1J7-F1
#
_entry.id   AF-A0A6B1I1J7-F1
#
_cell.length_a   1.000
_cell.length_b   1.000
_cell.length_c   1.000
_cell.angle_alpha   90.00
_cell.angle_beta   90.00
_cell.angle_gamma   90.00
#
_symmetry.space_group_name_H-M   'P 1'
#
loop_
_entity.id
_entity.type
_entity.pdbx_description
1 polymer ?
#
loop_
_entity_poly.entity_id
_entity_poly.type
_entity_poly.pdbx_seq_one_letter_code
_entity_poly.pdbx_strand_id
1 'polypeptide(L)'
;MTEWVRRSAEMVRSRPGEPGVVGARIFPTEKGNLEQGLDVRTWLGEGLLDFVVPVAYIYTVLDPDMPFDWVVGPAHDAGASVYGFLQHYTQEQIVGASGRRYPSLEHFRAAAANYWEKGVDGLYTWMMDWPLGDAERNILTAIGSPQLVRERDKRYALARKYDGAARVDYRHHIPHELSPPLPTAAHQIPFTIADDIAAADSHVSGTTLRIYLTNVVSADRFNIALNGHSLAGETCRRVWKQDDAYPYTNPRNHWLEFDLVDCVPCKGENLLGVSLESRPDGLTGSVTIQEVEVEVRYSPYPMGLGGSTHDLR
;
A
#
# COMPACT_ATOMS: atom_id res chain seq x y z
N MET A 1 -29.88 -1.77 -8.28
CA MET A 1 -28.83 -1.36 -9.25
C MET A 1 -28.67 -2.36 -10.40
N THR A 2 -28.68 -3.68 -10.17
CA THR A 2 -28.44 -4.70 -11.21
C THR A 2 -29.28 -4.56 -12.48
N GLU A 3 -30.59 -4.35 -12.36
CA GLU A 3 -31.45 -4.16 -13.55
C GLU A 3 -31.03 -2.94 -14.39
N TRP A 4 -30.58 -1.87 -13.73
CA TRP A 4 -30.06 -0.70 -14.44
C TRP A 4 -28.77 -1.04 -15.20
N VAL A 5 -27.85 -1.79 -14.58
CA VAL A 5 -26.62 -2.26 -15.24
C VAL A 5 -26.93 -3.15 -16.44
N ARG A 6 -27.92 -4.05 -16.33
CA ARG A 6 -28.36 -4.92 -17.41
C ARG A 6 -28.84 -4.11 -18.63
N ARG A 7 -29.72 -3.12 -18.39
CA ARG A 7 -30.21 -2.21 -19.45
C ARG A 7 -29.09 -1.38 -20.06
N SER A 8 -28.14 -0.91 -19.25
CA SER A 8 -26.97 -0.17 -19.74
C SER A 8 -26.08 -1.04 -20.61
N ALA A 9 -25.83 -2.29 -20.22
CA ALA A 9 -25.02 -3.23 -20.99
C ALA A 9 -25.69 -3.61 -22.32
N GLU A 10 -26.99 -3.89 -22.30
CA GLU A 10 -27.78 -4.13 -23.51
C GLU A 10 -27.68 -2.93 -24.48
N MET A 11 -27.91 -1.71 -23.97
CA MET A 11 -27.85 -0.49 -24.77
C MET A 11 -26.46 -0.24 -25.37
N VAL A 12 -25.38 -0.52 -24.63
CA VAL A 12 -24.01 -0.33 -25.13
C VAL A 12 -23.65 -1.36 -26.19
N ARG A 13 -24.08 -2.61 -26.00
CA ARG A 13 -23.79 -3.73 -26.90
C ARG A 13 -24.68 -3.77 -28.13
N SER A 14 -25.88 -3.20 -28.08
CA SER A 14 -26.82 -3.15 -29.22
C SER A 14 -26.49 -2.03 -30.23
N ARG A 15 -25.41 -1.28 -30.04
CA ARG A 15 -25.01 -0.21 -30.97
C ARG A 15 -24.59 -0.79 -32.31
N PRO A 16 -24.89 -0.12 -33.44
CA PRO A 16 -24.37 -0.53 -34.74
C PRO A 16 -22.83 -0.48 -34.77
N GLY A 17 -22.19 -1.49 -35.36
CA GLY A 17 -20.73 -1.61 -35.43
C GLY A 17 -20.18 -2.64 -34.46
N GLU A 18 -18.96 -2.43 -33.97
CA GLU A 18 -18.36 -3.26 -32.93
C GLU A 18 -19.12 -3.07 -31.60
N PRO A 19 -19.41 -4.16 -30.86
CA PRO A 19 -20.03 -4.06 -29.55
C PRO A 19 -19.21 -3.17 -28.62
N GLY A 20 -19.85 -2.20 -27.97
CA GLY A 20 -19.18 -1.38 -26.97
C GLY A 20 -18.83 -2.18 -25.71
N VAL A 21 -17.86 -1.67 -24.96
CA VAL A 21 -17.46 -2.23 -23.65
C VAL A 21 -18.10 -1.46 -22.49
N VAL A 22 -18.37 -2.16 -21.41
CA VAL A 22 -18.95 -1.67 -20.17
C VAL A 22 -18.00 -1.96 -19.03
N GLY A 23 -17.60 -0.93 -18.31
CA GLY A 23 -16.81 -1.10 -17.08
C GLY A 23 -17.46 -0.42 -15.89
N ALA A 24 -17.15 -0.93 -14.70
CA ALA A 24 -17.62 -0.37 -13.44
C ALA A 24 -16.45 0.00 -12.53
N ARG A 25 -16.51 1.21 -11.97
CA ARG A 25 -15.73 1.53 -10.77
C ARG A 25 -16.47 0.98 -9.57
N ILE A 26 -15.78 0.18 -8.77
CA ILE A 26 -16.35 -0.55 -7.64
C ILE A 26 -15.55 -0.22 -6.38
N PHE A 27 -16.12 -0.41 -5.19
CA PHE A 27 -15.35 -0.23 -3.95
C PHE A 27 -14.27 -1.31 -3.81
N PRO A 28 -13.21 -1.06 -3.01
CA PRO A 28 -12.15 -2.04 -2.80
C PRO A 28 -12.64 -3.38 -2.24
N THR A 29 -13.57 -3.38 -1.30
CA THR A 29 -14.05 -4.62 -0.64
C THR A 29 -15.39 -5.10 -1.18
N GLU A 30 -15.60 -6.42 -1.21
CA GLU A 30 -16.88 -7.01 -1.64
C GLU A 30 -18.05 -6.54 -0.78
N LYS A 31 -17.86 -6.57 0.55
CA LYS A 31 -18.85 -6.12 1.52
C LYS A 31 -19.20 -4.64 1.32
N GLY A 32 -18.21 -3.78 1.11
CA GLY A 32 -18.42 -2.36 0.84
C GLY A 32 -19.25 -2.12 -0.42
N ASN A 33 -19.07 -2.94 -1.46
CA ASN A 33 -19.91 -2.91 -2.65
C ASN A 33 -21.37 -3.30 -2.35
N LEU A 34 -21.57 -4.43 -1.67
CA LEU A 34 -22.92 -4.92 -1.33
C LEU A 34 -23.70 -3.94 -0.44
N GLU A 35 -23.04 -3.34 0.55
CA GLU A 35 -23.64 -2.32 1.43
C GLU A 35 -24.07 -1.06 0.66
N GLN A 36 -23.43 -0.77 -0.48
CA GLN A 36 -23.78 0.33 -1.37
C GLN A 36 -24.70 -0.11 -2.52
N GLY A 37 -25.20 -1.36 -2.49
CA GLY A 37 -26.11 -1.92 -3.47
C GLY A 37 -25.47 -2.30 -4.81
N LEU A 38 -24.14 -2.48 -4.84
CA LEU A 38 -23.37 -2.90 -6.00
C LEU A 38 -23.12 -4.42 -5.92
N ASP A 39 -23.92 -5.20 -6.64
CA ASP A 39 -23.78 -6.66 -6.69
C ASP A 39 -22.85 -7.08 -7.85
N VAL A 40 -21.55 -6.82 -7.65
CA VAL A 40 -20.51 -6.99 -8.66
C VAL A 40 -20.38 -8.45 -9.11
N ARG A 41 -20.55 -9.43 -8.19
CA ARG A 41 -20.50 -10.85 -8.54
C ARG A 41 -21.60 -11.22 -9.52
N THR A 42 -22.83 -10.77 -9.27
CA THR A 42 -23.93 -10.99 -10.22
C THR A 42 -23.66 -10.31 -11.55
N TRP A 43 -23.11 -9.09 -11.54
CA TRP A 43 -22.81 -8.37 -12.79
C TRP A 43 -21.75 -9.08 -13.64
N LEU A 44 -20.70 -9.61 -13.01
CA LEU A 44 -19.68 -10.42 -13.68
C LEU A 44 -20.25 -11.76 -14.16
N GLY A 45 -20.98 -12.48 -13.29
CA GLY A 45 -21.55 -13.79 -13.63
C GLY A 45 -22.60 -13.76 -14.75
N GLU A 46 -23.33 -12.65 -14.89
CA GLU A 46 -24.23 -12.40 -16.03
C GLU A 46 -23.50 -11.85 -17.27
N GLY A 47 -22.19 -11.64 -17.19
CA GLY A 47 -21.37 -11.08 -18.26
C GLY A 47 -21.75 -9.63 -18.60
N LEU A 48 -22.22 -8.84 -17.63
CA LEU A 48 -22.67 -7.46 -17.85
C LEU A 48 -21.51 -6.45 -17.90
N LEU A 49 -20.34 -6.83 -17.39
CA LEU A 49 -19.15 -6.00 -17.33
C LEU A 49 -18.01 -6.67 -18.10
N ASP A 50 -17.28 -5.86 -18.85
CA ASP A 50 -16.06 -6.25 -19.57
C ASP A 50 -14.80 -5.86 -18.78
N PHE A 51 -14.92 -4.93 -17.82
CA PHE A 51 -13.86 -4.64 -16.85
C PHE A 51 -14.35 -4.02 -15.55
N VAL A 52 -13.54 -4.12 -14.50
CA VAL A 52 -13.76 -3.47 -13.20
C VAL A 52 -12.54 -2.67 -12.75
N VAL A 53 -12.79 -1.61 -11.97
CA VAL A 53 -11.76 -0.73 -11.41
C VAL A 53 -12.03 -0.53 -9.92
N PRO A 54 -11.31 -1.23 -9.02
CA PRO A 54 -11.43 -1.03 -7.58
C PRO A 54 -10.94 0.36 -7.18
N VAL A 55 -11.81 1.20 -6.62
CA VAL A 55 -11.49 2.57 -6.19
C VAL A 55 -12.48 3.07 -5.14
N ALA A 56 -12.00 3.84 -4.17
CA ALA A 56 -12.84 4.60 -3.26
C ALA A 56 -12.47 6.09 -3.37
N TYR A 57 -13.29 6.91 -4.06
CA TYR A 57 -12.99 8.34 -4.22
C TYR A 57 -12.96 9.13 -2.92
N ILE A 58 -13.59 8.60 -1.87
CA ILE A 58 -13.50 9.13 -0.51
C ILE A 58 -12.10 8.97 0.10
N TYR A 59 -11.24 8.13 -0.49
CA TYR A 59 -9.90 7.82 -0.03
C TYR A 59 -8.89 7.86 -1.19
N THR A 60 -8.15 8.97 -1.30
CA THR A 60 -7.24 9.25 -2.43
C THR A 60 -5.77 9.09 -2.08
N VAL A 61 -5.47 8.57 -0.88
CA VAL A 61 -4.10 8.20 -0.50
C VAL A 61 -3.76 6.86 -1.15
N LEU A 62 -2.59 6.78 -1.78
CA LEU A 62 -2.08 5.59 -2.45
C LEU A 62 -1.96 4.46 -1.44
N ASP A 63 -2.70 3.38 -1.68
CA ASP A 63 -2.63 2.17 -0.89
C ASP A 63 -1.94 1.08 -1.73
N PRO A 64 -0.70 0.68 -1.42
CA PRO A 64 -0.04 -0.39 -2.16
C PRO A 64 -0.69 -1.76 -1.89
N ASP A 65 -1.59 -1.89 -0.92
CA ASP A 65 -2.24 -3.14 -0.54
C ASP A 65 -3.77 -3.02 -0.47
N MET A 66 -4.36 -2.32 -1.44
CA MET A 66 -5.82 -2.21 -1.55
C MET A 66 -6.47 -3.62 -1.63
N PRO A 67 -7.51 -3.91 -0.83
CA PRO A 67 -8.05 -5.27 -0.64
C PRO A 67 -9.05 -5.69 -1.72
N PHE A 68 -8.66 -5.65 -3.00
CA PHE A 68 -9.53 -5.97 -4.13
C PHE A 68 -9.36 -7.39 -4.67
N ASP A 69 -8.50 -8.22 -4.08
CA ASP A 69 -8.16 -9.58 -4.53
C ASP A 69 -9.40 -10.47 -4.77
N TRP A 70 -10.47 -10.23 -3.99
CA TRP A 70 -11.73 -10.97 -4.08
C TRP A 70 -12.40 -10.91 -5.47
N VAL A 71 -12.12 -9.89 -6.28
CA VAL A 71 -12.76 -9.66 -7.59
C VAL A 71 -11.92 -10.16 -8.76
N VAL A 72 -10.62 -10.40 -8.57
CA VAL A 72 -9.70 -10.75 -9.68
C VAL A 72 -10.10 -12.08 -10.32
N GLY A 73 -10.15 -13.16 -9.53
CA GLY A 73 -10.58 -14.47 -10.03
C GLY A 73 -11.98 -14.45 -10.67
N PRO A 74 -13.02 -13.92 -10.00
CA PRO A 74 -14.36 -13.82 -10.58
C PRO A 74 -14.44 -12.99 -11.86
N ALA A 75 -13.63 -11.94 -12.00
CA ALA A 75 -13.57 -11.16 -13.24
C ALA A 75 -12.96 -11.99 -14.37
N HIS A 76 -11.83 -12.66 -14.11
CA HIS A 76 -11.20 -13.54 -15.10
C HIS A 76 -12.08 -14.70 -15.52
N ASP A 77 -12.79 -15.34 -14.59
CA ASP A 77 -13.77 -16.40 -14.89
C ASP A 77 -14.91 -15.90 -15.81
N ALA A 78 -15.28 -14.63 -15.69
CA ALA A 78 -16.28 -13.96 -16.53
C ALA A 78 -15.70 -13.38 -17.84
N GLY A 79 -14.39 -13.49 -18.07
CA GLY A 79 -13.71 -12.88 -19.21
C GLY A 79 -13.58 -11.35 -19.14
N ALA A 80 -13.69 -10.77 -17.95
CA ALA A 80 -13.55 -9.34 -17.68
C ALA A 80 -12.15 -8.99 -17.14
N SER A 81 -11.65 -7.81 -17.49
CA SER A 81 -10.37 -7.29 -16.97
C SER A 81 -10.51 -6.59 -15.62
N VAL A 82 -9.46 -6.64 -14.80
CA VAL A 82 -9.34 -5.81 -13.59
C VAL A 82 -8.25 -4.77 -13.79
N TYR A 83 -8.57 -3.50 -13.54
CA TYR A 83 -7.58 -2.42 -13.55
C TYR A 83 -7.35 -1.89 -12.13
N GLY A 84 -6.16 -2.13 -11.58
CA GLY A 84 -5.78 -1.67 -10.24
C GLY A 84 -5.63 -0.14 -10.20
N PHE A 85 -6.49 0.54 -9.43
CA PHE A 85 -6.45 2.01 -9.36
C PHE A 85 -5.35 2.51 -8.43
N LEU A 86 -4.43 3.30 -8.97
CA LEU A 86 -3.36 3.94 -8.22
C LEU A 86 -3.82 5.32 -7.74
N GLN A 87 -4.11 5.46 -6.44
CA GLN A 87 -4.46 6.77 -5.91
C GLN A 87 -3.27 7.74 -5.93
N HIS A 88 -3.57 9.03 -5.91
CA HIS A 88 -2.66 10.06 -6.39
C HIS A 88 -2.00 10.88 -5.28
N TYR A 89 -2.22 10.56 -4.00
CA TYR A 89 -1.56 11.25 -2.89
C TYR A 89 -0.84 10.29 -1.94
N THR A 90 0.27 10.74 -1.35
CA THR A 90 0.84 10.12 -0.12
C THR A 90 0.45 10.91 1.12
N GLN A 91 0.10 12.18 0.96
CA GLN A 91 -0.35 13.07 2.01
C GLN A 91 -1.58 13.84 1.52
N GLU A 92 -2.63 13.85 2.33
CA GLU A 92 -3.81 14.67 2.14
C GLU A 92 -4.45 15.01 3.51
N GLN A 93 -5.24 16.09 3.54
CA GLN A 93 -6.00 16.52 4.71
C GLN A 93 -6.86 15.40 5.33
N ILE A 94 -7.40 14.47 4.52
CA ILE A 94 -8.23 13.36 5.03
C ILE A 94 -7.46 12.44 5.99
N VAL A 95 -6.13 12.35 5.84
CA VAL A 95 -5.26 11.61 6.76
C VAL A 95 -4.52 12.55 7.73
N GLY A 96 -4.93 13.81 7.83
CA GLY A 96 -4.42 14.80 8.78
C GLY A 96 -3.23 15.63 8.30
N ALA A 97 -2.84 15.52 7.02
CA ALA A 97 -1.74 16.31 6.49
C ALA A 97 -2.15 17.78 6.27
N SER A 98 -1.24 18.72 6.48
CA SER A 98 -1.39 20.16 6.22
C SER A 98 -1.41 20.50 4.73
N GLY A 99 -0.90 19.61 3.88
CA GLY A 99 -0.83 19.79 2.43
C GLY A 99 -1.02 18.50 1.65
N ARG A 100 -1.18 18.65 0.33
CA ARG A 100 -1.21 17.53 -0.61
C ARG A 100 0.18 17.22 -1.11
N ARG A 101 0.51 15.93 -1.21
CA ARG A 101 1.74 15.46 -1.84
C ARG A 101 1.48 14.29 -2.76
N TYR A 102 2.00 14.38 -3.97
CA TYR A 102 1.98 13.29 -4.93
C TYR A 102 2.98 12.17 -4.54
N PRO A 103 2.66 10.89 -4.78
CA PRO A 103 3.59 9.80 -4.61
C PRO A 103 4.82 9.97 -5.50
N SER A 104 5.99 9.60 -4.98
CA SER A 104 7.19 9.47 -5.81
C SER A 104 7.07 8.25 -6.72
N LEU A 105 7.98 8.14 -7.70
CA LEU A 105 8.08 6.96 -8.55
C LEU A 105 8.24 5.64 -7.75
N GLU A 106 8.97 5.66 -6.64
CA GLU A 106 9.18 4.49 -5.77
C GLU A 106 7.88 4.01 -5.11
N HIS A 107 6.99 4.94 -4.74
CA HIS A 107 5.67 4.60 -4.20
C HIS A 107 4.78 3.98 -5.28
N PHE A 108 4.77 4.58 -6.48
CA PHE A 108 4.00 4.02 -7.59
C PHE A 108 4.52 2.64 -8.02
N ARG A 109 5.83 2.42 -8.01
CA ARG A 109 6.42 1.09 -8.25
C ARG A 109 6.01 0.08 -7.19
N ALA A 110 5.98 0.46 -5.91
CA ALA A 110 5.53 -0.42 -4.83
C ALA A 110 4.08 -0.88 -5.02
N ALA A 111 3.17 0.08 -5.25
CA ALA A 111 1.76 -0.23 -5.49
C ALA A 111 1.55 -1.02 -6.79
N ALA A 112 2.22 -0.63 -7.88
CA ALA A 112 2.16 -1.36 -9.15
C ALA A 112 2.65 -2.81 -9.00
N ALA A 113 3.77 -3.03 -8.29
CA ALA A 113 4.30 -4.37 -8.06
C ALA A 113 3.31 -5.25 -7.30
N ASN A 114 2.75 -4.75 -6.19
CA ASN A 114 1.72 -5.48 -5.45
C ASN A 114 0.51 -5.78 -6.32
N TYR A 115 -0.01 -4.80 -7.06
CA TYR A 115 -1.21 -5.01 -7.88
C TYR A 115 -0.98 -6.01 -9.00
N TRP A 116 0.22 -6.06 -9.59
CA TRP A 116 0.58 -7.12 -10.55
C TRP A 116 0.64 -8.50 -9.92
N GLU A 117 1.16 -8.62 -8.69
CA GLU A 117 1.13 -9.89 -7.95
C GLU A 117 -0.30 -10.33 -7.62
N LYS A 118 -1.24 -9.38 -7.43
CA LYS A 118 -2.68 -9.66 -7.30
C LYS A 118 -3.32 -10.12 -8.61
N GLY A 119 -2.64 -10.00 -9.74
CA GLY A 119 -3.11 -10.48 -11.04
C GLY A 119 -3.97 -9.49 -11.83
N VAL A 120 -3.85 -8.17 -11.59
CA VAL A 120 -4.59 -7.19 -12.40
C VAL A 120 -4.09 -7.15 -13.85
N ASP A 121 -4.99 -6.86 -14.79
CA ASP A 121 -4.72 -6.83 -16.24
C ASP A 121 -4.18 -5.48 -16.71
N GLY A 122 -4.34 -4.44 -15.89
CA GLY A 122 -3.81 -3.12 -16.14
C GLY A 122 -3.77 -2.25 -14.88
N LEU A 123 -3.08 -1.11 -14.95
CA LEU A 123 -3.17 -0.08 -13.90
C LEU A 123 -4.03 1.08 -14.38
N TYR A 124 -4.81 1.63 -13.46
CA TYR A 124 -5.59 2.84 -13.70
C TYR A 124 -4.97 3.98 -12.87
N THR A 125 -4.37 4.96 -13.53
CA THR A 125 -3.87 6.19 -12.88
C THR A 125 -4.80 7.36 -13.15
N TRP A 126 -4.98 8.32 -12.23
CA TRP A 126 -5.69 9.57 -12.56
C TRP A 126 -5.30 10.78 -11.70
N MET A 127 -5.60 11.99 -12.20
CA MET A 127 -5.36 13.33 -11.62
C MET A 127 -3.94 13.91 -11.76
N MET A 128 -3.21 13.56 -12.83
CA MET A 128 -2.01 14.30 -13.22
C MET A 128 -2.42 15.60 -13.93
N ASP A 129 -1.72 16.71 -13.63
CA ASP A 129 -1.96 17.99 -14.30
C ASP A 129 -1.56 17.90 -15.77
N TRP A 130 -2.42 18.42 -16.66
CA TRP A 130 -2.12 18.54 -18.08
C TRP A 130 -1.54 19.93 -18.38
N PRO A 131 -0.47 20.04 -19.20
CA PRO A 131 0.24 18.97 -19.89
C PRO A 131 1.16 18.19 -18.96
N LEU A 132 1.32 16.89 -19.25
CA LEU A 132 2.26 16.04 -18.51
C LEU A 132 3.69 16.60 -18.62
N GLY A 133 4.43 16.62 -17.51
CA GLY A 133 5.84 16.92 -17.45
C GLY A 133 6.70 15.66 -17.54
N ASP A 134 8.00 15.81 -17.31
CA ASP A 134 8.95 14.70 -17.34
C ASP A 134 8.72 13.72 -16.19
N ALA A 135 8.31 14.21 -15.01
CA ALA A 135 8.01 13.39 -13.86
C ALA A 135 6.82 12.46 -14.13
N GLU A 136 5.72 13.01 -14.65
CA GLU A 136 4.50 12.26 -14.97
C GLU A 136 4.77 11.23 -16.07
N ARG A 137 5.46 11.64 -17.16
CA ARG A 137 5.84 10.72 -18.25
C ARG A 137 6.74 9.58 -17.75
N ASN A 138 7.72 9.88 -16.89
CA ASN A 138 8.60 8.88 -16.31
C ASN A 138 7.82 7.88 -15.45
N ILE A 139 6.88 8.36 -14.63
CA ILE A 139 6.00 7.50 -13.83
C ILE A 139 5.20 6.57 -14.73
N LEU A 140 4.46 7.11 -15.71
CA LEU A 140 3.62 6.32 -16.61
C LEU A 140 4.43 5.30 -17.41
N THR A 141 5.64 5.66 -17.85
CA THR A 141 6.55 4.74 -18.55
C THR A 141 7.00 3.62 -17.62
N ALA A 142 7.44 3.94 -16.41
CA ALA A 142 8.01 2.98 -15.49
C ALA A 142 6.99 1.97 -14.96
N ILE A 143 5.75 2.37 -14.70
CA ILE A 143 4.70 1.46 -14.19
C ILE A 143 3.94 0.74 -15.31
N GLY A 144 4.11 1.15 -16.56
CA GLY A 144 3.41 0.58 -17.71
C GLY A 144 3.77 -0.86 -18.04
N SER A 145 4.77 -1.45 -17.37
CA SER A 145 5.17 -2.84 -17.55
C SER A 145 5.70 -3.43 -16.23
N PRO A 146 5.28 -4.64 -15.82
CA PRO A 146 5.84 -5.33 -14.66
C PRO A 146 7.37 -5.48 -14.72
N GLN A 147 7.93 -5.67 -15.92
CA GLN A 147 9.37 -5.82 -16.13
C GLN A 147 10.16 -4.55 -15.81
N LEU A 148 9.57 -3.37 -15.99
CA LEU A 148 10.20 -2.08 -15.66
C LEU A 148 10.13 -1.75 -14.16
N VAL A 149 9.23 -2.41 -13.42
CA VAL A 149 9.05 -2.28 -11.98
C VAL A 149 9.89 -3.28 -11.19
N ARG A 150 10.13 -4.47 -11.77
CA ARG A 150 10.95 -5.53 -11.17
C ARG A 150 12.34 -5.03 -10.78
N GLU A 151 12.81 -5.41 -9.59
CA GLU A 151 14.17 -5.11 -9.10
C GLU A 151 14.55 -3.62 -9.18
N ARG A 152 13.56 -2.74 -8.98
CA ARG A 152 13.74 -1.30 -8.80
C ARG A 152 13.38 -0.88 -7.39
N ASP A 153 13.95 0.23 -6.97
CA ASP A 153 13.63 0.86 -5.69
C ASP A 153 12.12 1.07 -5.53
N LYS A 154 11.63 0.65 -4.36
CA LYS A 154 10.22 0.68 -3.98
C LYS A 154 10.07 1.18 -2.55
N ARG A 155 8.97 1.93 -2.33
CA ARG A 155 8.58 2.43 -1.01
C ARG A 155 7.12 2.07 -0.76
N TYR A 156 6.91 1.03 0.04
CA TYR A 156 5.61 0.56 0.48
C TYR A 156 5.15 1.40 1.67
N ALA A 157 4.40 2.46 1.42
CA ALA A 157 3.78 3.26 2.46
C ALA A 157 2.41 2.66 2.83
N LEU A 158 2.25 2.20 4.06
CA LEU A 158 0.99 1.58 4.49
C LEU A 158 -0.11 2.63 4.57
N ALA A 159 -1.29 2.26 4.06
CA ALA A 159 -2.45 3.14 4.07
C ALA A 159 -2.95 3.41 5.49
N ARG A 160 -3.50 4.62 5.66
CA ARG A 160 -3.86 5.19 6.96
C ARG A 160 -5.36 5.28 7.11
N LYS A 161 -5.86 5.15 8.33
CA LYS A 161 -7.28 5.21 8.67
C LYS A 161 -7.83 6.55 8.28
N TYR A 162 -9.02 6.48 7.71
CA TYR A 162 -9.89 7.61 7.51
C TYR A 162 -11.33 7.14 7.72
N ASP A 163 -12.06 7.84 8.60
CA ASP A 163 -13.43 7.44 8.96
C ASP A 163 -14.37 7.39 7.75
N GLY A 164 -14.13 8.23 6.73
CA GLY A 164 -14.90 8.21 5.49
C GLY A 164 -14.72 6.91 4.69
N ALA A 165 -13.50 6.36 4.66
CA ALA A 165 -13.22 5.08 4.00
C ALA A 165 -13.87 3.90 4.72
N ALA A 166 -13.89 3.92 6.06
CA ALA A 166 -14.51 2.87 6.86
C ALA A 166 -16.02 2.72 6.63
N ARG A 167 -16.70 3.78 6.12
CA ARG A 167 -18.14 3.74 5.76
C ARG A 167 -18.44 2.87 4.53
N VAL A 168 -17.43 2.59 3.73
CA VAL A 168 -17.51 1.66 2.58
C VAL A 168 -16.66 0.42 2.83
N ASP A 169 -16.52 0.06 4.11
CA ASP A 169 -15.78 -1.11 4.58
C ASP A 169 -14.27 -1.11 4.20
N TYR A 170 -13.72 0.03 3.78
CA TYR A 170 -12.30 0.18 3.47
C TYR A 170 -11.55 0.65 4.72
N ARG A 171 -11.02 -0.31 5.49
CA ARG A 171 -10.43 -0.10 6.82
C ARG A 171 -8.92 -0.32 6.81
N HIS A 172 -8.21 0.42 7.66
CA HIS A 172 -6.76 0.36 7.80
C HIS A 172 -6.34 0.24 9.27
N HIS A 173 -5.07 -0.08 9.53
CA HIS A 173 -4.59 -0.44 10.87
C HIS A 173 -3.94 0.73 11.63
N ILE A 174 -3.48 1.77 10.93
CA ILE A 174 -2.78 2.93 11.50
C ILE A 174 -3.49 4.23 11.10
N PRO A 175 -3.54 5.30 11.92
CA PRO A 175 -2.91 5.39 13.22
C PRO A 175 -3.50 4.45 14.27
N HIS A 176 -2.68 4.07 15.25
CA HIS A 176 -3.08 3.25 16.38
C HIS A 176 -2.42 3.74 17.66
N GLU A 177 -3.21 3.83 18.72
CA GLU A 177 -2.78 4.34 20.02
C GLU A 177 -2.42 3.18 20.96
N LEU A 178 -1.16 3.14 21.39
CA LEU A 178 -0.64 2.23 22.41
C LEU A 178 -0.92 2.85 23.79
N SER A 179 -2.12 2.59 24.29
CA SER A 179 -2.63 3.14 25.56
C SER A 179 -2.41 2.18 26.74
N PRO A 180 -2.20 2.69 27.97
CA PRO A 180 -2.15 1.88 29.17
C PRO A 180 -3.38 0.97 29.34
N PRO A 181 -3.29 -0.14 30.10
CA PRO A 181 -2.16 -0.55 30.94
C PRO A 181 -0.94 -1.06 30.17
N LEU A 182 0.24 -1.00 30.80
CA LEU A 182 1.49 -1.50 30.25
C LEU A 182 1.85 -2.88 30.86
N PRO A 183 2.43 -3.81 30.09
CA PRO A 183 2.66 -3.73 28.65
C PRO A 183 1.34 -3.70 27.86
N THR A 184 1.29 -2.95 26.76
CA THR A 184 0.11 -2.96 25.89
C THR A 184 -0.01 -4.30 25.18
N ALA A 185 -1.22 -4.67 24.75
CA ALA A 185 -1.35 -5.72 23.76
C ALA A 185 -0.56 -5.34 22.48
N ALA A 186 0.05 -6.33 21.83
CA ALA A 186 0.73 -6.10 20.56
C ALA A 186 -0.30 -5.80 19.46
N HIS A 187 -0.25 -4.58 18.92
CA HIS A 187 -1.06 -4.20 17.77
C HIS A 187 -0.47 -4.80 16.50
N GLN A 188 -1.30 -5.50 15.74
CA GLN A 188 -0.90 -6.20 14.53
C GLN A 188 -1.26 -5.36 13.29
N ILE A 189 -0.26 -5.09 12.46
CA ILE A 189 -0.36 -4.29 11.25
C ILE A 189 0.04 -5.19 10.07
N PRO A 190 -0.94 -5.76 9.35
CA PRO A 190 -0.67 -6.54 8.14
C PRO A 190 -0.27 -5.61 7.00
N PHE A 191 0.58 -6.12 6.11
CA PHE A 191 0.95 -5.45 4.86
C PHE A 191 1.49 -6.46 3.86
N THR A 192 1.38 -6.14 2.57
CA THR A 192 1.92 -6.95 1.49
C THR A 192 3.10 -6.28 0.81
N ILE A 193 4.12 -7.06 0.44
CA ILE A 193 5.18 -6.64 -0.48
C ILE A 193 5.34 -7.62 -1.65
N ALA A 194 5.64 -7.12 -2.83
CA ALA A 194 5.83 -7.94 -4.03
C ALA A 194 7.28 -8.41 -4.20
N ASP A 195 8.24 -7.74 -3.57
CA ASP A 195 9.65 -8.09 -3.66
C ASP A 195 9.96 -9.36 -2.89
N ASP A 196 10.64 -10.29 -3.54
CA ASP A 196 11.25 -11.44 -2.88
C ASP A 196 12.64 -11.07 -2.37
N ILE A 197 12.68 -10.44 -1.20
CA ILE A 197 13.93 -9.91 -0.63
C ILE A 197 14.90 -11.05 -0.27
N ALA A 198 14.38 -12.18 0.21
CA ALA A 198 15.18 -13.32 0.63
C ALA A 198 15.76 -14.10 -0.55
N ALA A 199 15.04 -14.20 -1.68
CA ALA A 199 15.51 -14.88 -2.88
C ALA A 199 16.22 -13.97 -3.89
N ALA A 200 16.21 -12.66 -3.71
CA ALA A 200 16.89 -11.75 -4.63
C ALA A 200 18.41 -11.99 -4.59
N ASP A 201 18.97 -12.45 -5.73
CA ASP A 201 20.37 -12.79 -5.95
C ASP A 201 21.31 -11.59 -5.79
N SER A 202 21.45 -11.07 -4.57
CA SER A 202 22.34 -9.97 -4.15
C SER A 202 22.10 -8.59 -4.80
N HIS A 203 21.02 -8.39 -5.56
CA HIS A 203 20.70 -7.06 -6.11
C HIS A 203 20.01 -6.13 -5.10
N VAL A 204 19.36 -6.69 -4.06
CA VAL A 204 18.83 -5.87 -2.96
C VAL A 204 20.01 -5.32 -2.17
N SER A 205 20.17 -4.01 -2.21
CA SER A 205 21.26 -3.29 -1.53
C SER A 205 20.89 -2.83 -0.14
N GLY A 206 19.60 -2.81 0.20
CA GLY A 206 19.12 -2.51 1.54
C GLY A 206 17.61 -2.64 1.67
N THR A 207 17.17 -3.02 2.87
CA THR A 207 15.76 -3.01 3.27
C THR A 207 15.63 -2.20 4.55
N THR A 208 14.73 -1.23 4.57
CA THR A 208 14.52 -0.37 5.74
C THR A 208 13.05 -0.36 6.13
N LEU A 209 12.75 -0.72 7.38
CA LEU A 209 11.42 -0.52 7.99
C LEU A 209 11.42 0.80 8.77
N ARG A 210 10.45 1.66 8.49
CA ARG A 210 10.30 2.96 9.11
C ARG A 210 8.96 3.01 9.83
N ILE A 211 8.97 3.31 11.13
CA ILE A 211 7.76 3.45 11.95
C ILE A 211 7.74 4.87 12.53
N TYR A 212 6.77 5.68 12.11
CA TYR A 212 6.60 7.03 12.65
C TYR A 212 5.77 6.96 13.91
N LEU A 213 6.38 7.30 15.04
CA LEU A 213 5.75 7.32 16.34
C LEU A 213 5.64 8.75 16.85
N THR A 214 4.51 9.07 17.48
CA THR A 214 4.29 10.36 18.15
C THR A 214 4.18 10.21 19.65
N ASN A 215 4.60 11.27 20.36
CA ASN A 215 4.64 11.31 21.82
C ASN A 215 5.59 10.27 22.46
N VAL A 216 6.74 10.01 21.84
CA VAL A 216 7.77 9.10 22.36
C VAL A 216 8.81 9.84 23.21
N VAL A 217 9.32 9.18 24.25
CA VAL A 217 10.49 9.61 25.04
C VAL A 217 11.58 8.53 25.00
N SER A 218 12.83 8.92 25.25
CA SER A 218 14.00 8.01 25.13
C SER A 218 13.95 6.78 26.06
N ALA A 219 13.23 6.90 27.17
CA ALA A 219 13.06 5.83 28.15
C ALA A 219 11.87 4.89 27.83
N ASP A 220 11.07 5.18 26.80
CA ASP A 220 10.06 4.23 26.34
C ASP A 220 10.73 2.94 25.86
N ARG A 221 10.10 1.80 26.13
CA ARG A 221 10.54 0.48 25.69
C ARG A 221 9.44 -0.12 24.82
N PHE A 222 9.81 -0.52 23.61
CA PHE A 222 8.90 -1.15 22.66
C PHE A 222 9.35 -2.58 22.43
N ASN A 223 8.40 -3.46 22.18
CA ASN A 223 8.64 -4.74 21.54
C ASN A 223 8.08 -4.66 20.13
N ILE A 224 8.96 -4.83 19.14
CA ILE A 224 8.62 -4.75 17.72
C ILE A 224 9.09 -6.04 17.07
N ALA A 225 8.16 -6.70 16.40
CA ALA A 225 8.42 -7.96 15.71
C ALA A 225 7.87 -7.92 14.28
N LEU A 226 8.62 -8.49 13.34
CA LEU A 226 8.19 -8.71 11.97
C LEU A 226 8.03 -10.21 11.75
N ASN A 227 6.86 -10.65 11.32
CA ASN A 227 6.53 -12.06 11.07
C ASN A 227 6.85 -12.96 12.29
N GLY A 228 6.65 -12.43 13.50
CA GLY A 228 6.95 -13.13 14.76
C GLY A 228 8.41 -13.07 15.20
N HIS A 229 9.32 -12.53 14.39
CA HIS A 229 10.74 -12.36 14.73
C HIS A 229 11.02 -10.98 15.31
N SER A 230 11.67 -10.93 16.47
CA SER A 230 11.98 -9.66 17.15
C SER A 230 13.01 -8.84 16.37
N LEU A 231 12.76 -7.53 16.23
CA LEU A 231 13.69 -6.58 15.62
C LEU A 231 14.74 -6.03 16.59
N ALA A 232 14.83 -6.56 17.81
CA ALA A 232 15.75 -6.05 18.83
C ALA A 232 17.25 -6.20 18.45
N GLY A 233 17.57 -7.13 17.53
CA GLY A 233 18.92 -7.32 17.00
C GLY A 233 19.26 -6.40 15.81
N GLU A 234 18.26 -5.80 15.18
CA GLU A 234 18.45 -4.95 14.01
C GLU A 234 19.00 -3.57 14.39
N THR A 235 19.70 -2.92 13.46
CA THR A 235 20.18 -1.56 13.68
C THR A 235 19.02 -0.57 13.59
N CYS A 236 18.64 0.04 14.72
CA CYS A 236 17.59 1.05 14.80
C CYS A 236 18.17 2.45 14.98
N ARG A 237 17.76 3.39 14.11
CA ARG A 237 18.04 4.82 14.25
C ARG A 237 16.77 5.59 14.61
N ARG A 238 16.89 6.62 15.45
CA ARG A 238 15.83 7.60 15.69
C ARG A 238 16.06 8.81 14.79
N VAL A 239 15.16 9.04 13.86
CA VAL A 239 15.29 10.10 12.85
C VAL A 239 14.15 11.09 13.01
N TRP A 240 14.48 12.37 13.00
CA TRP A 240 13.48 13.43 12.95
C TRP A 240 12.77 13.40 11.60
N LYS A 241 11.45 13.44 11.60
CA LYS A 241 10.70 13.69 10.37
C LYS A 241 10.92 15.15 10.00
N GLN A 242 11.81 15.39 9.03
CA GLN A 242 12.11 16.73 8.50
C GLN A 242 10.91 17.34 7.74
N ASP A 243 9.90 16.51 7.46
CA ASP A 243 8.75 16.84 6.64
C ASP A 243 7.53 17.19 7.49
N ASP A 244 7.27 18.48 7.61
CA ASP A 244 6.29 19.15 8.45
C ASP A 244 4.90 19.27 7.80
N ALA A 245 4.61 18.40 6.84
CA ALA A 245 3.28 18.24 6.28
C ALA A 245 2.23 17.77 7.31
N TYR A 246 2.56 17.63 8.60
CA TYR A 246 1.59 17.48 9.68
C TYR A 246 1.74 18.66 10.64
N PRO A 247 0.65 19.33 11.06
CA PRO A 247 0.70 20.57 11.84
C PRO A 247 1.31 20.45 13.25
N TYR A 248 1.82 19.28 13.62
CA TYR A 248 2.40 18.99 14.92
C TYR A 248 3.81 18.39 14.78
N THR A 249 4.80 19.21 14.42
CA THR A 249 6.21 18.88 14.65
C THR A 249 6.50 18.98 16.15
N ASN A 250 6.28 17.89 16.87
CA ASN A 250 6.61 17.78 18.28
C ASN A 250 8.02 17.20 18.44
N PRO A 251 8.86 17.69 19.36
CA PRO A 251 10.14 17.07 19.69
C PRO A 251 10.05 15.60 20.14
N ARG A 252 8.85 15.07 20.35
CA ARG A 252 8.59 13.66 20.71
C ARG A 252 8.11 12.82 19.53
N ASN A 253 8.22 13.33 18.31
CA ASN A 253 7.80 12.62 17.10
C ASN A 253 9.02 12.21 16.29
N HIS A 254 9.19 10.90 16.08
CA HIS A 254 10.36 10.36 15.42
C HIS A 254 9.99 9.17 14.55
N TRP A 255 10.74 9.01 13.47
CA TRP A 255 10.89 7.72 12.82
C TRP A 255 11.80 6.84 13.67
N LEU A 256 11.36 5.61 13.93
CA LEU A 256 12.25 4.50 14.18
C LEU A 256 12.56 3.87 12.82
N GLU A 257 13.82 3.95 12.40
CA GLU A 257 14.29 3.36 11.13
C GLU A 257 15.15 2.15 11.45
N PHE A 258 14.68 0.97 11.07
CA PHE A 258 15.37 -0.30 11.21
C PHE A 258 16.01 -0.66 9.87
N ASP A 259 17.32 -0.81 9.84
CA ASP A 259 18.00 -1.49 8.73
C ASP A 259 17.78 -2.99 8.94
N LEU A 260 17.01 -3.64 8.06
CA LEU A 260 16.63 -5.04 8.19
C LEU A 260 17.65 -5.93 7.48
N VAL A 261 18.37 -6.73 8.25
CA VAL A 261 19.39 -7.67 7.75
C VAL A 261 19.00 -9.10 8.09
N ASP A 262 18.67 -9.38 9.34
CA ASP A 262 18.38 -10.73 9.83
C ASP A 262 16.88 -11.06 9.74
N CYS A 263 16.03 -10.03 9.81
CA CYS A 263 14.57 -10.11 9.81
C CYS A 263 14.00 -9.30 8.64
N VAL A 264 14.16 -9.82 7.42
CA VAL A 264 13.58 -9.18 6.22
C VAL A 264 12.11 -9.59 6.00
N PRO A 265 11.28 -8.71 5.41
CA PRO A 265 9.93 -9.09 5.00
C PRO A 265 9.97 -10.18 3.92
N CYS A 266 8.99 -11.07 3.92
CA CYS A 266 8.82 -12.09 2.87
C CYS A 266 8.00 -11.54 1.70
N LYS A 267 8.13 -12.15 0.52
CA LYS A 267 7.19 -11.89 -0.58
C LYS A 267 5.77 -12.26 -0.15
N GLY A 268 4.82 -11.39 -0.44
CA GLY A 268 3.41 -11.55 -0.07
C GLY A 268 3.10 -10.93 1.30
N GLU A 269 2.27 -11.61 2.07
CA GLU A 269 1.74 -11.12 3.34
C GLU A 269 2.81 -11.09 4.44
N ASN A 270 2.87 -9.97 5.15
CA ASN A 270 3.72 -9.75 6.31
C ASN A 270 2.90 -9.19 7.47
N LEU A 271 3.40 -9.38 8.68
CA LEU A 271 2.76 -8.91 9.90
C LEU A 271 3.76 -8.17 10.80
N LEU A 272 3.53 -6.87 10.97
CA LEU A 272 4.27 -6.05 11.93
C LEU A 272 3.51 -6.01 13.26
N GLY A 273 4.11 -6.54 14.31
CA GLY A 273 3.63 -6.44 15.68
C GLY A 273 4.34 -5.32 16.44
N VAL A 274 3.58 -4.44 17.10
CA VAL A 274 4.14 -3.36 17.94
C VAL A 274 3.41 -3.31 19.28
N SER A 275 4.15 -3.42 20.39
CA SER A 275 3.67 -3.13 21.74
C SER A 275 4.58 -2.13 22.45
N LEU A 276 3.98 -1.38 23.38
CA LEU A 276 4.70 -0.53 24.31
C LEU A 276 4.80 -1.26 25.64
N GLU A 277 6.04 -1.61 26.03
CA GLU A 277 6.33 -2.45 27.19
C GLU A 277 6.36 -1.63 28.48
N SER A 278 7.04 -0.48 28.44
CA SER A 278 7.16 0.40 29.60
C SER A 278 7.41 1.84 29.18
N ARG A 279 7.03 2.76 30.06
CA ARG A 279 7.30 4.20 29.97
C ARG A 279 7.76 4.72 31.34
N PRO A 280 8.39 5.91 31.42
CA PRO A 280 8.72 6.53 32.71
C PRO A 280 7.50 6.73 33.61
N ASP A 281 7.69 6.50 34.91
CA ASP A 281 6.66 6.73 35.92
C ASP A 281 6.14 8.18 35.89
N GLY A 282 4.83 8.33 36.00
CA GLY A 282 4.15 9.63 35.94
C GLY A 282 3.85 10.15 34.52
N LEU A 283 4.36 9.52 33.46
CA LEU A 283 3.98 9.85 32.08
C LEU A 283 2.68 9.10 31.69
N THR A 284 1.55 9.77 31.82
CA THR A 284 0.20 9.17 31.62
C THR A 284 -0.30 9.18 30.18
N GLY A 285 0.46 9.75 29.23
CA GLY A 285 0.08 9.77 27.82
C GLY A 285 0.33 8.43 27.11
N SER A 286 -0.28 8.25 25.94
CA SER A 286 -0.07 7.12 25.04
C SER A 286 1.03 7.41 24.01
N VAL A 287 1.48 6.38 23.29
CA VAL A 287 2.27 6.53 22.06
C VAL A 287 1.37 6.19 20.89
N THR A 288 1.45 6.94 19.80
CA THR A 288 0.66 6.62 18.58
C THR A 288 1.58 6.20 17.47
N ILE A 289 1.30 5.05 16.86
CA ILE A 289 1.86 4.63 15.58
C ILE A 289 1.09 5.42 14.51
N GLN A 290 1.76 6.31 13.79
CA GLN A 290 1.12 7.20 12.82
C GLN A 290 1.26 6.71 11.38
N GLU A 291 2.45 6.26 11.02
CA GLU A 291 2.85 5.87 9.67
C GLU A 291 3.80 4.68 9.77
N VAL A 292 3.75 3.80 8.76
CA VAL A 292 4.68 2.70 8.60
C VAL A 292 5.05 2.63 7.13
N GLU A 293 6.33 2.47 6.85
CA GLU A 293 6.84 2.32 5.50
C GLU A 293 7.91 1.25 5.43
N VAL A 294 7.95 0.52 4.33
CA VAL A 294 9.05 -0.38 3.99
C VAL A 294 9.72 0.12 2.71
N GLU A 295 11.02 0.38 2.77
CA GLU A 295 11.84 0.76 1.63
C GLU A 295 12.70 -0.44 1.20
N VAL A 296 12.64 -0.79 -0.08
CA VAL A 296 13.50 -1.79 -0.69
C VAL A 296 14.37 -1.09 -1.72
N ARG A 297 15.68 -1.15 -1.54
CA ARG A 297 16.68 -0.54 -2.41
C ARG A 297 17.38 -1.59 -3.23
N TYR A 298 17.59 -1.30 -4.50
CA TYR A 298 18.29 -2.15 -5.44
C TYR A 298 19.56 -1.50 -5.95
N SER A 299 20.59 -2.31 -6.15
CA SER A 299 21.81 -1.94 -6.83
C SER A 299 21.75 -2.45 -8.29
N PRO A 300 22.28 -1.68 -9.26
CA PRO A 300 22.42 -2.18 -10.64
C PRO A 300 23.43 -3.33 -10.77
N TYR A 301 24.25 -3.57 -9.75
CA TYR A 301 25.20 -4.67 -9.68
C TYR A 301 24.98 -5.51 -8.40
N PRO A 302 25.29 -6.82 -8.43
CA PRO A 302 25.41 -7.66 -7.25
C PRO A 302 26.17 -6.98 -6.11
N MET A 303 25.66 -7.10 -4.89
CA MET A 303 26.33 -6.61 -3.69
C MET A 303 27.55 -7.48 -3.38
N GLY A 304 28.69 -6.84 -3.10
CA GLY A 304 29.96 -7.50 -2.77
C GLY A 304 31.07 -7.26 -3.80
N LEU A 305 32.31 -7.60 -3.43
CA LEU A 305 33.49 -7.44 -4.31
C LEU A 305 33.68 -8.63 -5.28
N GLY A 306 33.07 -9.78 -4.99
CA GLY A 306 33.07 -10.93 -5.89
C GLY A 306 31.92 -10.83 -6.88
N GLY A 307 32.20 -10.87 -8.17
CA GLY A 307 31.15 -11.02 -9.18
C GLY A 307 30.35 -12.30 -8.89
N SER A 308 29.03 -12.23 -9.04
CA SER A 308 28.14 -13.38 -8.89
C SER A 308 28.66 -14.53 -9.77
N THR A 309 29.14 -15.60 -9.13
CA THR A 309 29.54 -16.84 -9.80
C THR A 309 28.30 -17.69 -10.03
N HIS A 310 27.36 -17.17 -10.81
CA HIS A 310 26.38 -18.05 -11.44
C HIS A 310 26.90 -18.44 -12.82
N ASP A 311 27.37 -19.68 -12.86
CA ASP A 311 27.75 -20.42 -14.06
C ASP A 311 26.77 -20.13 -15.19
N LEU A 312 27.30 -19.59 -16.27
CA LEU A 312 26.70 -19.66 -17.60
C LEU A 312 26.64 -21.16 -17.98
N ARG A 313 25.53 -21.83 -17.67
CA ARG A 313 25.15 -23.12 -18.25
C ARG A 313 23.72 -23.09 -18.73
#